data_AF-A0A1I4XMA3-F1
#
_entry.id   AF-A0A1I4XMA3-F1
#
_cell.length_a   1.000
_cell.length_b   1.000
_cell.length_c   1.000
_cell.angle_alpha   90.00
_cell.angle_beta   90.00
_cell.angle_gamma   90.00
#
_symmetry.space_group_name_H-M   'P 1'
#
loop_
_entity.id
_entity.type
_entity.pdbx_description
1 polymer ?
#
loop_
_entity_poly.entity_id
_entity_poly.type
_entity_poly.pdbx_seq_one_letter_code
_entity_poly.pdbx_strand_id
1 'polypeptide(L)'
;MTKLDRPIFAPTAFNSNFIGSLPESPRKRERVGDELQPVGAYAGANPYNGVVEDVKTLQDHEAQDPEFTDKDWWWDHHRIRFLNGKVGLKFLILLIPFTWVLLLVVGGMSLIGWGVLELAEQYEWSGLLVGLVALVLLPGWMFLSFWMIRPTTNWIMSTGIEFLLKPFEKSLSEKFDESLEDGCSEFNRVTGQVRFSLGRNRFFEAPFVEFDAYVERVVQQGGIFYRLMFVHRYTQKTFNQTWLSGVEASKSEVLAFWDMLQRYMDVTQPLPDVPRLEPFRHLDPVTREHDEKTGRDPRYWRDLDIEAWKHGRGVELLNRLRSYPWGSRVCKLTPQLGKVSLGEYRGMRPEGAWPI
;
A
#
# COMPACT_ATOMS: atom_id res chain seq x y z
N MET A 1 -27.45 -23.31 -19.91
CA MET A 1 -26.05 -22.99 -19.55
C MET A 1 -25.89 -23.11 -18.05
N THR A 2 -25.43 -24.26 -17.59
CA THR A 2 -25.08 -24.55 -16.20
C THR A 2 -23.92 -23.65 -15.77
N LYS A 3 -23.84 -23.29 -14.47
CA LYS A 3 -22.79 -22.42 -13.87
C LYS A 3 -21.32 -22.84 -14.15
N LEU A 4 -21.08 -23.98 -14.80
CA LEU A 4 -19.76 -24.53 -15.14
C LEU A 4 -19.11 -23.98 -16.43
N ASP A 5 -19.85 -23.31 -17.33
CA ASP A 5 -19.31 -22.92 -18.65
C ASP A 5 -18.87 -21.44 -18.76
N ARG A 6 -18.79 -20.70 -17.64
CA ARG A 6 -18.25 -19.33 -17.68
C ARG A 6 -16.72 -19.41 -17.61
N PRO A 7 -15.99 -18.77 -18.54
CA PRO A 7 -14.54 -18.72 -18.43
C PRO A 7 -14.17 -18.03 -17.10
N ILE A 8 -13.27 -18.68 -16.35
CA ILE A 8 -12.82 -18.21 -15.03
C ILE A 8 -12.14 -16.84 -15.14
N PHE A 9 -11.53 -16.55 -16.29
CA PHE A 9 -10.92 -15.27 -16.61
C PHE A 9 -11.67 -14.56 -17.73
N ALA A 10 -11.77 -13.24 -17.66
CA ALA A 10 -12.37 -12.44 -18.72
C ALA A 10 -11.51 -12.48 -19.99
N PRO A 11 -12.09 -12.26 -21.19
CA PRO A 11 -11.31 -12.14 -22.43
C PRO A 11 -10.27 -11.01 -22.41
N THR A 12 -10.47 -10.00 -21.55
CA THR A 12 -9.58 -8.86 -21.34
C THR A 12 -8.48 -9.13 -20.31
N ALA A 13 -8.49 -10.30 -19.67
CA ALA A 13 -7.47 -10.68 -18.71
C ALA A 13 -6.08 -10.69 -19.37
N PHE A 14 -5.06 -10.32 -18.61
CA PHE A 14 -3.72 -10.22 -19.17
C PHE A 14 -3.15 -11.62 -19.45
N ASN A 15 -2.72 -11.83 -20.69
CA ASN A 15 -2.11 -13.07 -21.16
C ASN A 15 -0.81 -12.75 -21.90
N SER A 16 0.33 -13.13 -21.35
CA SER A 16 1.62 -12.77 -21.95
C SER A 16 1.98 -13.59 -23.20
N ASN A 17 1.29 -14.70 -23.47
CA ASN A 17 1.45 -15.49 -24.70
C ASN A 17 0.71 -14.84 -25.87
N PHE A 18 -0.31 -14.03 -25.59
CA PHE A 18 -1.12 -13.35 -26.59
C PHE A 18 -1.37 -11.89 -26.20
N ILE A 19 -0.33 -11.05 -26.32
CA ILE A 19 -0.49 -9.60 -26.18
C ILE A 19 -1.03 -9.06 -27.50
N GLY A 20 -2.24 -8.50 -27.47
CA GLY A 20 -2.88 -7.89 -28.63
C GLY A 20 -2.11 -6.70 -29.20
N SER A 21 -2.42 -6.34 -30.44
CA SER A 21 -1.89 -5.14 -31.09
C SER A 21 -2.31 -3.89 -30.34
N LEU A 22 -1.37 -2.99 -30.09
CA LEU A 22 -1.59 -1.76 -29.33
C LEU A 22 -1.19 -0.53 -30.16
N PRO A 23 -1.84 0.62 -29.96
CA PRO A 23 -1.43 1.85 -30.60
C PRO A 23 -0.11 2.36 -30.03
N GLU A 24 0.62 3.10 -30.86
CA GLU A 24 1.86 3.74 -30.46
C GLU A 24 1.62 4.73 -29.30
N SER A 25 2.63 4.87 -28.44
CA SER A 25 2.58 5.84 -27.35
C SER A 25 2.64 7.27 -27.92
N PRO A 26 1.75 8.19 -27.50
CA PRO A 26 1.79 9.59 -27.95
C PRO A 26 3.07 10.31 -27.59
N ARG A 27 3.77 9.84 -26.54
CA ARG A 27 5.08 10.35 -26.10
C ARG A 27 6.10 9.21 -26.07
N LYS A 28 7.38 9.56 -26.20
CA LYS A 28 8.47 8.60 -26.00
C LYS A 28 8.36 7.98 -24.60
N ARG A 29 8.55 6.66 -24.54
CA ARG A 29 8.52 5.89 -23.29
C ARG A 29 9.84 6.00 -22.52
N GLU A 30 10.91 6.48 -23.16
CA GLU A 30 12.17 6.78 -22.48
C GLU A 30 12.02 8.03 -21.61
N ARG A 31 12.37 7.90 -20.34
CA ARG A 31 12.30 8.96 -19.33
C ARG A 31 13.68 9.14 -18.70
N VAL A 32 14.13 10.38 -18.56
CA VAL A 32 15.46 10.67 -18.01
C VAL A 32 15.49 10.27 -16.53
N GLY A 33 16.36 9.32 -16.16
CA GLY A 33 16.54 8.86 -14.78
C GLY A 33 15.61 7.72 -14.34
N ASP A 34 14.61 7.36 -15.16
CA ASP A 34 13.70 6.25 -14.90
C ASP A 34 14.00 5.09 -15.86
N GLU A 35 13.98 3.86 -15.34
CA GLU A 35 14.23 2.68 -16.16
C GLU A 35 12.96 1.94 -16.52
N LEU A 36 12.56 2.00 -17.79
CA LEU A 36 11.42 1.26 -18.34
C LEU A 36 11.63 -0.24 -18.16
N GLN A 37 10.63 -0.92 -17.62
CA GLN A 37 10.65 -2.36 -17.39
C GLN A 37 9.94 -3.15 -18.50
N PRO A 38 10.45 -4.33 -18.87
CA PRO A 38 9.81 -5.20 -19.85
C PRO A 38 8.52 -5.79 -19.28
N VAL A 39 7.55 -5.99 -20.18
CA VAL A 39 6.26 -6.65 -19.89
C VAL A 39 6.26 -8.05 -20.50
N GLY A 40 5.80 -9.04 -19.74
CA GLY A 40 5.67 -10.43 -20.19
C GLY A 40 6.99 -11.22 -20.18
N ALA A 41 7.98 -10.75 -19.43
CA ALA A 41 9.28 -11.39 -19.26
C ALA A 41 9.49 -11.76 -17.79
N TYR A 42 9.54 -13.05 -17.51
CA TYR A 42 9.51 -13.57 -16.13
C TYR A 42 10.87 -14.08 -15.67
N ALA A 43 11.33 -13.55 -14.54
CA ALA A 43 12.45 -14.07 -13.77
C ALA A 43 12.02 -15.14 -12.75
N GLY A 44 10.72 -15.22 -12.43
CA GLY A 44 10.19 -16.11 -11.40
C GLY A 44 10.68 -15.73 -10.01
N ALA A 45 10.84 -14.43 -9.76
CA ALA A 45 11.47 -13.86 -8.58
C ALA A 45 10.44 -13.13 -7.72
N ASN A 46 10.50 -13.33 -6.40
CA ASN A 46 9.66 -12.63 -5.43
C ASN A 46 10.50 -11.60 -4.64
N PRO A 47 9.91 -10.48 -4.19
CA PRO A 47 10.57 -9.50 -3.34
C PRO A 47 10.94 -10.13 -1.99
N TYR A 48 12.21 -10.07 -1.59
CA TYR A 48 12.66 -10.63 -0.31
C TYR A 48 12.07 -9.89 0.89
N ASN A 49 12.15 -8.55 0.91
CA ASN A 49 11.64 -7.72 2.00
C ASN A 49 10.13 -7.90 2.14
N GLY A 50 9.41 -7.87 1.00
CA GLY A 50 7.97 -8.10 0.97
C GLY A 50 7.57 -9.47 1.54
N VAL A 51 8.27 -10.54 1.13
CA VAL A 51 8.05 -11.89 1.69
C VAL A 51 8.27 -11.92 3.20
N VAL A 52 9.36 -11.32 3.70
CA VAL A 52 9.68 -11.33 5.13
C VAL A 52 8.64 -10.59 5.96
N GLU A 53 8.16 -9.45 5.49
CA GLU A 53 7.11 -8.68 6.15
C GLU A 53 5.79 -9.46 6.16
N ASP A 54 5.42 -10.04 5.02
CA ASP A 54 4.14 -10.69 4.82
C ASP A 54 3.99 -12.02 5.56
N VAL A 55 5.07 -12.76 5.85
CA VAL A 55 4.98 -14.00 6.66
C VAL A 55 4.41 -13.71 8.04
N LYS A 56 4.88 -12.63 8.70
CA LYS A 56 4.39 -12.27 10.02
C LYS A 56 2.92 -11.89 9.97
N THR A 57 2.54 -11.04 9.00
CA THR A 57 1.13 -10.66 8.80
C THR A 57 0.23 -11.87 8.52
N LEU A 58 0.71 -12.84 7.74
CA LEU A 58 -0.03 -14.08 7.47
C LEU A 58 -0.26 -14.90 8.74
N GLN A 59 0.80 -15.15 9.52
CA GLN A 59 0.74 -15.97 10.73
C GLN A 59 -0.12 -15.31 11.82
N ASP A 60 0.04 -13.99 12.01
CA ASP A 60 -0.75 -13.21 12.97
C ASP A 60 -2.24 -13.18 12.59
N HIS A 61 -2.55 -13.15 11.29
CA HIS A 61 -3.93 -13.17 10.79
C HIS A 61 -4.55 -14.55 10.88
N GLU A 62 -3.84 -15.63 10.53
CA GLU A 62 -4.35 -17.01 10.68
C GLU A 62 -4.73 -17.32 12.13
N ALA A 63 -3.99 -16.80 13.10
CA ALA A 63 -4.32 -16.97 14.52
C ALA A 63 -5.66 -16.33 14.92
N GLN A 64 -6.13 -15.34 14.16
CA GLN A 64 -7.37 -14.59 14.43
C GLN A 64 -8.53 -15.06 13.53
N ASP A 65 -8.26 -15.28 12.25
CA ASP A 65 -9.21 -15.76 11.24
C ASP A 65 -8.55 -16.83 10.33
N PRO A 66 -8.66 -18.14 10.70
CA PRO A 66 -8.09 -19.23 9.92
C PRO A 66 -8.69 -19.40 8.52
N GLU A 67 -9.92 -18.92 8.30
CA GLU A 67 -10.64 -19.09 7.04
C GLU A 67 -10.43 -17.91 6.07
N PHE A 68 -9.71 -16.86 6.50
CA PHE A 68 -9.44 -15.65 5.71
C PHE A 68 -10.72 -15.06 5.09
N THR A 69 -11.78 -14.99 5.90
CA THR A 69 -13.07 -14.38 5.57
C THR A 69 -13.09 -12.88 5.83
N ASP A 70 -12.09 -12.37 6.55
CA ASP A 70 -11.92 -10.96 6.84
C ASP A 70 -11.83 -10.11 5.57
N LYS A 71 -12.60 -9.03 5.55
CA LYS A 71 -12.61 -8.05 4.46
C LYS A 71 -11.34 -7.21 4.42
N ASP A 72 -10.61 -7.14 5.53
CA ASP A 72 -9.36 -6.40 5.67
C ASP A 72 -8.16 -7.15 5.09
N TRP A 73 -8.35 -8.41 4.67
CA TRP A 73 -7.37 -9.10 3.86
C TRP A 73 -7.40 -8.60 2.41
N TRP A 74 -6.36 -7.88 2.01
CA TRP A 74 -6.39 -7.11 0.75
C TRP A 74 -5.97 -7.89 -0.49
N TRP A 75 -5.35 -9.07 -0.37
CA TRP A 75 -4.79 -9.82 -1.49
C TRP A 75 -5.43 -11.19 -1.60
N ASP A 76 -6.13 -11.46 -2.70
CA ASP A 76 -6.71 -12.76 -2.98
C ASP A 76 -6.29 -13.25 -4.38
N HIS A 77 -6.86 -14.37 -4.83
CA HIS A 77 -6.58 -14.93 -6.16
C HIS A 77 -7.19 -14.14 -7.32
N HIS A 78 -8.11 -13.21 -7.05
CA HIS A 78 -8.78 -12.38 -8.05
C HIS A 78 -8.21 -10.96 -8.13
N ARG A 79 -7.88 -10.34 -6.98
CA ARG A 79 -7.43 -8.96 -6.88
C ARG A 79 -6.38 -8.73 -5.79
N ILE A 80 -5.45 -7.83 -6.09
CA ILE A 80 -4.57 -7.19 -5.12
C ILE A 80 -5.12 -5.78 -4.87
N ARG A 81 -5.57 -5.52 -3.65
CA ARG A 81 -5.99 -4.20 -3.18
C ARG A 81 -4.86 -3.52 -2.42
N PHE A 82 -4.78 -2.20 -2.52
CA PHE A 82 -3.78 -1.38 -1.85
C PHE A 82 -4.25 0.06 -1.74
N LEU A 83 -3.82 0.76 -0.69
CA LEU A 83 -4.15 2.18 -0.51
C LEU A 83 -3.21 3.08 -1.32
N ASN A 84 -3.75 4.19 -1.81
CA ASN A 84 -2.94 5.28 -2.33
C ASN A 84 -2.25 5.98 -1.14
N GLY A 85 -0.94 6.21 -1.21
CA GLY A 85 -0.10 6.73 -0.12
C GLY A 85 -0.43 8.16 0.33
N LYS A 86 -1.46 8.77 -0.24
CA LYS A 86 -1.99 10.10 0.14
C LYS A 86 -2.87 10.09 1.39
N VAL A 87 -3.12 8.94 2.03
CA VAL A 87 -4.00 8.92 3.20
C VAL A 87 -3.37 9.71 4.35
N GLY A 88 -3.98 10.85 4.67
CA GLY A 88 -3.64 11.71 5.82
C GLY A 88 -3.89 11.06 7.19
N LEU A 89 -4.09 9.75 7.25
CA LEU A 89 -4.37 9.00 8.48
C LEU A 89 -3.23 9.12 9.49
N LYS A 90 -1.97 9.13 9.02
CA LYS A 90 -0.80 9.37 9.88
C LYS A 90 -0.84 10.74 10.54
N PHE A 91 -1.40 11.77 9.87
CA PHE A 91 -1.58 13.09 10.46
C PHE A 91 -2.71 13.11 11.50
N LEU A 92 -3.82 12.41 11.25
CA LEU A 92 -4.94 12.31 12.19
C LEU A 92 -4.53 11.63 13.51
N ILE A 93 -3.76 10.54 13.43
CA ILE A 93 -3.25 9.84 14.63
C ILE A 93 -2.27 10.73 15.42
N LEU A 94 -1.45 11.53 14.72
CA LEU A 94 -0.51 12.45 15.37
C LEU A 94 -1.19 13.70 15.96
N LEU A 95 -2.39 14.04 15.49
CA LEU A 95 -3.14 15.20 15.97
C LEU A 95 -3.61 15.00 17.41
N ILE A 96 -3.96 13.77 17.80
CA ILE A 96 -4.42 13.43 19.17
C ILE A 96 -3.37 13.72 20.26
N PRO A 97 -2.14 13.18 20.20
CA PRO A 97 -1.12 13.50 21.20
C PRO A 97 -0.70 14.97 21.13
N PHE A 98 -0.70 15.58 19.94
CA PHE A 98 -0.35 16.99 19.78
C PHE A 98 -1.38 17.91 20.45
N THR A 99 -2.68 17.69 20.22
CA THR A 99 -3.74 18.48 20.86
C THR A 99 -3.77 18.25 22.36
N TRP A 100 -3.49 17.04 22.84
CA TRP A 100 -3.36 16.77 24.27
C TRP A 100 -2.22 17.56 24.91
N VAL A 101 -1.03 17.55 24.32
CA VAL A 101 0.11 18.33 24.82
C VAL A 101 -0.21 19.82 24.83
N LEU A 102 -0.85 20.33 23.77
CA LEU A 102 -1.29 21.72 23.68
C LEU A 102 -2.28 22.08 24.80
N LEU A 103 -3.27 21.22 25.05
CA LEU A 103 -4.27 21.41 26.10
C LEU A 103 -3.63 21.36 27.49
N LEU A 104 -2.68 20.47 27.72
CA LEU A 104 -2.02 20.30 29.02
C LEU A 104 -1.13 21.51 29.35
N VAL A 105 -0.36 22.00 28.39
CA VAL A 105 0.54 23.15 28.56
C VAL A 105 -0.25 24.46 28.50
N VAL A 106 -0.84 24.77 27.36
CA VAL A 106 -1.49 26.07 27.12
C VAL A 106 -2.84 26.16 27.84
N GLY A 107 -3.65 25.10 27.78
CA GLY A 107 -4.95 25.08 28.45
C GLY A 107 -4.81 25.20 29.98
N GLY A 108 -3.88 24.46 30.57
CA GLY A 108 -3.65 24.53 32.01
C GLY A 108 -3.04 25.86 32.48
N MET A 109 -2.14 26.47 31.69
CA MET A 109 -1.67 27.84 31.96
C MET A 109 -2.80 28.87 31.88
N SER A 110 -3.68 28.75 30.87
CA SER A 110 -4.85 29.63 30.72
C SER A 110 -5.82 29.48 31.90
N LEU A 111 -6.08 28.26 32.37
CA LEU A 111 -6.94 28.01 33.53
C LEU A 111 -6.37 28.60 34.82
N ILE A 112 -5.05 28.48 35.03
CA ILE A 112 -4.37 29.09 36.19
C ILE A 112 -4.42 30.61 36.09
N GLY A 113 -4.12 31.17 34.93
CA GLY A 113 -4.19 32.62 34.71
C GLY A 113 -5.60 33.15 34.96
N TRP A 114 -6.62 32.48 34.42
CA TRP A 114 -8.02 32.80 34.66
C TRP A 114 -8.38 32.73 36.14
N GLY A 115 -8.06 31.62 36.81
CA GLY A 115 -8.36 31.44 38.23
C GLY A 115 -7.66 32.46 39.13
N VAL A 116 -6.43 32.86 38.81
CA VAL A 116 -5.71 33.92 39.53
C VAL A 116 -6.39 35.28 39.34
N LEU A 117 -6.87 35.60 38.14
CA LEU A 117 -7.59 36.85 37.88
C LEU A 117 -8.94 36.89 38.61
N GLU A 118 -9.68 35.79 38.60
CA GLU A 118 -10.99 35.73 39.24
C GLU A 118 -10.89 35.78 40.78
N LEU A 119 -9.89 35.13 41.37
CA LEU A 119 -9.57 35.29 42.80
C LEU A 119 -9.11 36.71 43.13
N ALA A 120 -8.34 37.34 42.24
CA ALA A 120 -7.91 38.72 42.45
C ALA A 120 -9.09 39.70 42.48
N GLU A 121 -10.09 39.49 41.62
CA GLU A 121 -11.32 40.29 41.60
C GLU A 121 -12.19 40.04 42.84
N GLN A 122 -12.34 38.78 43.25
CA GLN A 122 -13.16 38.41 44.42
C GLN A 122 -12.61 38.93 45.75
N TYR A 123 -11.29 38.97 45.90
CA TYR A 123 -10.62 39.34 47.16
C TYR A 123 -9.89 40.69 47.09
N GLU A 124 -10.14 41.49 46.05
CA GLU A 124 -9.55 42.81 45.82
C GLU A 124 -8.00 42.83 45.91
N TRP A 125 -7.33 41.86 45.29
CA TRP A 125 -5.87 41.77 45.35
C TRP A 125 -5.19 42.93 44.62
N SER A 126 -4.10 43.43 45.21
CA SER A 126 -3.25 44.41 44.51
C SER A 126 -2.57 43.79 43.29
N GLY A 127 -2.37 44.57 42.22
CA GLY A 127 -1.76 44.07 40.99
C GLY A 127 -0.34 43.49 41.18
N LEU A 128 0.41 43.97 42.17
CA LEU A 128 1.70 43.41 42.57
C LEU A 128 1.57 41.97 43.08
N LEU A 129 0.56 41.72 43.92
CA LEU A 129 0.30 40.40 44.48
C LEU A 129 -0.15 39.41 43.40
N VAL A 130 -1.01 39.84 42.46
CA VAL A 130 -1.39 39.06 41.28
C VAL A 130 -0.16 38.67 40.44
N GLY A 131 0.72 39.63 40.17
CA GLY A 131 1.95 39.40 39.40
C GLY A 131 2.89 38.39 40.07
N LEU A 132 3.07 38.48 41.39
CA LEU A 132 3.90 37.53 42.16
C LEU A 132 3.32 36.12 42.16
N VAL A 133 2.00 35.98 42.33
CA VAL A 133 1.33 34.67 42.32
C VAL A 133 1.42 34.04 40.92
N ALA A 134 1.15 34.80 39.87
CA ALA A 134 1.27 34.32 38.48
C ALA A 134 2.70 33.90 38.13
N LEU A 135 3.72 34.63 38.62
CA LEU A 135 5.14 34.33 38.39
C LEU A 135 5.58 33.00 39.00
N VAL A 136 4.87 32.49 40.02
CA VAL A 136 5.14 31.17 40.61
C VAL A 136 4.27 30.09 39.98
N LEU A 137 2.96 30.35 39.85
CA LEU A 137 2.01 29.32 39.42
C LEU A 137 2.12 28.97 37.93
N LEU A 138 2.35 29.95 37.05
CA LEU A 138 2.44 29.67 35.61
C LEU A 138 3.69 28.85 35.26
N PRO A 139 4.92 29.19 35.75
CA PRO A 139 6.09 28.34 35.53
C PRO A 139 6.01 27.01 36.28
N GLY A 140 5.40 27.00 37.47
CA GLY A 140 5.17 25.76 38.24
C GLY A 140 4.30 24.77 37.49
N TRP A 141 3.22 25.24 36.87
CA TRP A 141 2.38 24.42 35.99
C TRP A 141 3.11 24.02 34.71
N MET A 142 3.85 24.93 34.08
CA MET A 142 4.65 24.58 32.90
C MET A 142 5.62 23.44 33.20
N PHE A 143 6.29 23.46 34.35
CA PHE A 143 7.18 22.36 34.76
C PHE A 143 6.40 21.06 35.04
N LEU A 144 5.29 21.14 35.78
CA LEU A 144 4.42 20.00 36.05
C LEU A 144 3.87 19.38 34.75
N SER A 145 3.51 20.23 33.79
CA SER A 145 2.98 19.82 32.50
C SER A 145 3.99 18.97 31.73
N PHE A 146 5.24 19.42 31.62
CA PHE A 146 6.30 18.65 30.95
C PHE A 146 6.56 17.30 31.63
N TRP A 147 6.47 17.25 32.95
CA TRP A 147 6.60 15.99 33.69
C TRP A 147 5.43 15.03 33.42
N MET A 148 4.21 15.55 33.29
CA MET A 148 2.99 14.77 33.07
C MET A 148 2.78 14.33 31.61
N ILE A 149 3.42 14.99 30.62
CA ILE A 149 3.21 14.68 29.18
C ILE A 149 3.45 13.20 28.87
N ARG A 150 4.57 12.62 29.32
CA ARG A 150 4.94 11.24 28.99
C ARG A 150 3.94 10.21 29.53
N PRO A 151 3.61 10.18 30.84
CA PRO A 151 2.66 9.20 31.37
C PRO A 151 1.24 9.41 30.82
N THR A 152 0.78 10.67 30.70
CA THR A 152 -0.59 10.94 30.26
C THR A 152 -0.79 10.68 28.77
N THR A 153 0.20 11.00 27.92
CA THR A 153 0.14 10.67 26.49
C THR A 153 0.09 9.15 26.29
N ASN A 154 0.90 8.38 27.03
CA ASN A 154 0.87 6.92 26.93
C ASN A 154 -0.49 6.34 27.38
N TRP A 155 -1.07 6.90 28.44
CA TRP A 155 -2.40 6.50 28.90
C TRP A 155 -3.50 6.84 27.89
N ILE A 156 -3.44 8.02 27.26
CA ILE A 156 -4.39 8.39 26.20
C ILE A 156 -4.27 7.44 25.02
N MET A 157 -3.05 7.17 24.56
CA MET A 157 -2.83 6.30 23.40
C MET A 157 -3.24 4.85 23.64
N SER A 158 -3.35 4.39 24.89
CA SER A 158 -3.71 3.00 25.23
C SER A 158 -5.16 2.82 25.66
N THR A 159 -5.67 3.67 26.56
CA THR A 159 -7.00 3.48 27.17
C THR A 159 -7.92 4.69 26.96
N GLY A 160 -7.35 5.90 26.98
CA GLY A 160 -8.14 7.13 26.85
C GLY A 160 -8.80 7.29 25.47
N ILE A 161 -8.11 6.93 24.39
CA ILE A 161 -8.66 6.97 23.03
C ILE A 161 -9.88 6.05 22.91
N GLU A 162 -9.79 4.83 23.41
CA GLU A 162 -10.91 3.88 23.35
C GLU A 162 -12.13 4.45 24.09
N PHE A 163 -11.95 4.97 25.31
CA PHE A 163 -13.03 5.58 26.08
C PHE A 163 -13.65 6.83 25.40
N LEU A 164 -12.83 7.72 24.85
CA LEU A 164 -13.27 8.95 24.19
C LEU A 164 -13.95 8.69 22.84
N LEU A 165 -13.45 7.71 22.08
CA LEU A 165 -13.97 7.39 20.74
C LEU A 165 -15.13 6.40 20.78
N LYS A 166 -15.30 5.59 21.82
CA LYS A 166 -16.42 4.63 21.97
C LYS A 166 -17.80 5.16 21.59
N PRO A 167 -18.24 6.36 22.06
CA PRO A 167 -19.55 6.89 21.65
C PRO A 167 -19.64 7.25 20.16
N PHE A 168 -18.51 7.44 19.49
CA PHE A 168 -18.42 7.79 18.07
C PHE A 168 -17.87 6.66 17.20
N GLU A 169 -17.56 5.50 17.79
CA GLU A 169 -16.80 4.42 17.17
C GLU A 169 -17.42 3.99 15.84
N LYS A 170 -18.73 3.77 15.82
CA LYS A 170 -19.47 3.41 14.62
C LYS A 170 -19.41 4.47 13.52
N SER A 171 -19.57 5.75 13.87
CA SER A 171 -19.55 6.82 12.86
C SER A 171 -18.14 7.08 12.35
N LEU A 172 -17.13 6.91 13.21
CA LEU A 172 -15.73 7.03 12.84
C LEU A 172 -15.30 5.85 11.99
N SER A 173 -15.70 4.62 12.33
CA SER A 173 -15.41 3.42 11.54
C SER A 173 -16.09 3.53 10.17
N GLU A 174 -17.37 3.90 10.09
CA GLU A 174 -18.07 4.07 8.80
C GLU A 174 -17.38 5.12 7.91
N LYS A 175 -17.02 6.29 8.45
CA LYS A 175 -16.28 7.32 7.69
C LYS A 175 -14.86 6.90 7.34
N PHE A 176 -14.23 6.13 8.21
CA PHE A 176 -12.89 5.60 7.98
C PHE A 176 -12.92 4.58 6.87
N ASP A 177 -13.84 3.62 6.91
CA ASP A 177 -14.08 2.62 5.88
C ASP A 177 -14.41 3.30 4.54
N GLU A 178 -15.31 4.30 4.53
CA GLU A 178 -15.61 5.09 3.33
C GLU A 178 -14.35 5.79 2.78
N SER A 179 -13.52 6.36 3.66
CA SER A 179 -12.26 7.01 3.26
C SER A 179 -11.21 5.99 2.77
N LEU A 180 -11.19 4.78 3.31
CA LEU A 180 -10.32 3.70 2.88
C LEU A 180 -10.76 3.17 1.51
N GLU A 181 -12.07 2.98 1.32
CA GLU A 181 -12.65 2.59 0.03
C GLU A 181 -12.38 3.65 -1.04
N ASP A 182 -12.53 4.94 -0.72
CA ASP A 182 -12.13 6.03 -1.61
C ASP A 182 -10.64 5.95 -1.96
N GLY A 183 -9.78 5.68 -0.98
CA GLY A 183 -8.33 5.54 -1.17
C GLY A 183 -7.88 4.23 -1.83
N CYS A 184 -8.79 3.27 -2.02
CA CYS A 184 -8.45 1.92 -2.45
C CYS A 184 -8.19 1.85 -3.95
N SER A 185 -7.05 1.28 -4.30
CA SER A 185 -6.65 0.93 -5.66
C SER A 185 -6.58 -0.59 -5.77
N GLU A 186 -6.73 -1.13 -6.98
CA GLU A 186 -6.70 -2.57 -7.20
C GLU A 186 -6.08 -2.99 -8.53
N PHE A 187 -5.41 -4.14 -8.50
CA PHE A 187 -5.01 -4.92 -9.66
C PHE A 187 -5.91 -6.15 -9.75
N ASN A 188 -6.71 -6.26 -10.81
CA ASN A 188 -7.66 -7.34 -10.97
C ASN A 188 -7.18 -8.35 -12.02
N ARG A 189 -6.76 -9.53 -11.57
CA ARG A 189 -6.26 -10.63 -12.41
C ARG A 189 -7.36 -11.19 -13.31
N VAL A 190 -8.60 -11.27 -12.81
CA VAL A 190 -9.74 -11.85 -13.54
C VAL A 190 -10.14 -11.00 -14.73
N THR A 191 -10.20 -9.68 -14.56
CA THR A 191 -10.62 -8.76 -15.62
C THR A 191 -9.46 -8.20 -16.44
N GLY A 192 -8.23 -8.29 -15.91
CA GLY A 192 -7.05 -7.63 -16.48
C GLY A 192 -7.04 -6.11 -16.31
N GLN A 193 -7.96 -5.56 -15.52
CA GLN A 193 -8.05 -4.12 -15.25
C GLN A 193 -7.19 -3.72 -14.06
N VAL A 194 -6.71 -2.48 -14.10
CA VAL A 194 -6.02 -1.82 -13.00
C VAL A 194 -6.76 -0.55 -12.68
N ARG A 195 -7.11 -0.37 -11.42
CA ARG A 195 -7.84 0.78 -10.91
C ARG A 195 -7.00 1.51 -9.87
N PHE A 196 -6.66 2.76 -10.15
CA PHE A 196 -5.99 3.64 -9.18
C PHE A 196 -6.96 4.69 -8.64
N SER A 197 -7.03 4.84 -7.32
CA SER A 197 -7.77 5.93 -6.71
C SER A 197 -7.12 7.28 -7.01
N LEU A 198 -7.94 8.24 -7.43
CA LEU A 198 -7.60 9.65 -7.58
C LEU A 198 -8.07 10.49 -6.38
N GLY A 199 -8.74 9.86 -5.40
CA GLY A 199 -9.40 10.47 -4.25
C GLY A 199 -10.73 11.17 -4.61
N ARG A 200 -11.54 11.43 -3.58
CA ARG A 200 -12.88 12.04 -3.69
C ARG A 200 -13.83 11.22 -4.56
N ASN A 201 -13.82 9.92 -4.35
CA ASN A 201 -14.58 8.86 -5.02
C ASN A 201 -14.36 8.83 -6.54
N ARG A 202 -13.13 9.14 -6.99
CA ARG A 202 -12.75 9.13 -8.40
C ARG A 202 -11.69 8.08 -8.64
N PHE A 203 -11.88 7.27 -9.67
CA PHE A 203 -10.96 6.19 -10.01
C PHE A 203 -10.43 6.32 -11.44
N PHE A 204 -9.18 5.94 -11.63
CA PHE A 204 -8.55 5.76 -12.93
C PHE A 204 -8.47 4.27 -13.21
N GLU A 205 -9.35 3.77 -14.08
CA GLU A 205 -9.40 2.35 -14.46
C GLU A 205 -8.95 2.15 -15.90
N ALA A 206 -8.01 1.25 -16.15
CA ALA A 206 -7.58 0.91 -17.51
C ALA A 206 -6.99 -0.52 -17.56
N PRO A 207 -6.91 -1.15 -18.74
CA PRO A 207 -6.26 -2.45 -18.89
C PRO A 207 -4.79 -2.41 -18.46
N PHE A 208 -4.31 -3.48 -17.82
CA PHE A 208 -2.93 -3.61 -17.33
C PHE A 208 -1.89 -3.36 -18.43
N VAL A 209 -2.16 -3.80 -19.66
CA VAL A 209 -1.29 -3.61 -20.84
C VAL A 209 -1.09 -2.14 -21.24
N GLU A 210 -1.93 -1.23 -20.76
CA GLU A 210 -1.81 0.21 -21.01
C GLU A 210 -0.86 0.91 -20.05
N PHE A 211 -0.43 0.23 -18.97
CA PHE A 211 0.53 0.77 -18.01
C PHE A 211 1.95 0.35 -18.36
N ASP A 212 2.83 1.34 -18.41
CA ASP A 212 4.26 1.15 -18.45
C ASP A 212 4.81 1.21 -17.02
N ALA A 213 5.59 0.20 -16.63
CA ALA A 213 6.25 0.16 -15.34
C ALA A 213 7.69 0.70 -15.46
N TYR A 214 8.08 1.53 -14.50
CA TYR A 214 9.41 2.13 -14.43
C TYR A 214 10.00 1.90 -13.05
N VAL A 215 11.32 1.72 -13.00
CA VAL A 215 12.07 1.88 -11.75
C VAL A 215 12.51 3.33 -11.66
N GLU A 216 11.93 4.06 -10.71
CA GLU A 216 12.29 5.44 -10.40
C GLU A 216 13.40 5.46 -9.35
N ARG A 217 14.44 6.28 -9.57
CA ARG A 217 15.50 6.53 -8.59
C ARG A 217 15.11 7.68 -7.67
N VAL A 218 15.01 7.40 -6.37
CA VAL A 218 14.67 8.38 -5.34
C VAL A 218 15.92 8.74 -4.55
N VAL A 219 16.34 10.01 -4.63
CA VAL A 219 17.47 10.51 -3.86
C VAL A 219 16.94 11.13 -2.57
N GLN A 220 17.35 10.59 -1.42
CA GLN A 220 16.98 11.10 -0.09
C GLN A 220 18.23 11.34 0.75
N GLN A 221 18.08 12.07 1.86
CA GLN A 221 19.16 12.22 2.85
C GLN A 221 19.52 10.84 3.41
N GLY A 222 20.68 10.30 3.01
CA GLY A 222 21.14 8.98 3.44
C GLY A 222 21.35 7.96 2.32
N GLY A 223 20.97 8.24 1.07
CA GLY A 223 21.33 7.35 -0.04
C GLY A 223 20.45 7.43 -1.28
N ILE A 224 20.66 6.45 -2.15
CA ILE A 224 19.88 6.22 -3.35
C ILE A 224 18.91 5.08 -3.06
N PHE A 225 17.64 5.32 -3.31
CA PHE A 225 16.59 4.34 -3.19
C PHE A 225 15.86 4.18 -4.52
N TYR A 226 15.04 3.15 -4.62
CA TYR A 226 14.32 2.77 -5.82
C TYR A 226 12.85 2.54 -5.49
N ARG A 227 11.96 2.86 -6.42
CA ARG A 227 10.53 2.52 -6.29
C ARG A 227 9.94 2.14 -7.64
N LEU A 228 8.89 1.33 -7.62
CA LEU A 228 8.12 1.01 -8.82
C LEU A 228 7.13 2.16 -9.09
N MET A 229 7.11 2.61 -10.34
CA MET A 229 6.21 3.65 -10.83
C MET A 229 5.42 3.13 -12.02
N PHE A 230 4.12 3.33 -12.00
CA PHE A 230 3.24 3.04 -13.13
C PHE A 230 2.89 4.32 -13.88
N VAL A 231 2.98 4.29 -15.20
CA VAL A 231 2.58 5.39 -16.06
C VAL A 231 1.61 4.87 -17.08
N HIS A 232 0.41 5.44 -17.11
CA HIS A 232 -0.55 5.09 -18.15
C HIS A 232 -0.10 5.67 -19.50
N ARG A 233 0.12 4.79 -20.49
CA ARG A 233 0.79 5.11 -21.76
C ARG A 233 0.12 6.23 -22.55
N TYR A 234 -1.21 6.26 -22.61
CA TYR A 234 -1.92 7.22 -23.46
C TYR A 234 -2.20 8.57 -22.80
N THR A 235 -2.50 8.56 -21.50
CA THR A 235 -2.80 9.80 -20.74
C THR A 235 -1.59 10.38 -20.01
N GLN A 236 -0.49 9.63 -19.92
CA GLN A 236 0.75 10.00 -19.22
C GLN A 236 0.56 10.25 -17.72
N LYS A 237 -0.59 9.83 -17.15
CA LYS A 237 -0.81 9.87 -15.70
C LYS A 237 0.16 8.92 -15.01
N THR A 238 0.80 9.42 -13.96
CA THR A 238 1.84 8.72 -13.22
C THR A 238 1.32 8.35 -11.82
N PHE A 239 1.62 7.12 -11.39
CA PHE A 239 1.24 6.53 -10.12
C PHE A 239 2.49 5.92 -9.47
N ASN A 240 3.10 6.63 -8.51
CA ASN A 240 4.34 6.26 -7.82
C ASN A 240 4.25 6.35 -6.28
N GLN A 241 3.08 6.71 -5.75
CA GLN A 241 2.81 6.82 -4.31
C GLN A 241 1.77 5.77 -3.91
N THR A 242 2.06 4.51 -4.11
CA THR A 242 1.16 3.41 -3.78
C THR A 242 1.73 2.64 -2.59
N TRP A 243 0.92 2.28 -1.59
CA TRP A 243 1.38 1.35 -0.54
C TRP A 243 1.71 -0.05 -1.06
N LEU A 244 1.46 -0.30 -2.33
CA LEU A 244 1.84 -1.52 -3.02
C LEU A 244 3.35 -1.70 -3.20
N SER A 245 4.10 -0.61 -3.43
CA SER A 245 5.57 -0.64 -3.58
C SER A 245 6.16 0.44 -2.69
N GLY A 246 6.88 0.00 -1.64
CA GLY A 246 7.68 0.89 -0.82
C GLY A 246 8.87 1.49 -1.58
N VAL A 247 9.60 2.36 -0.87
CA VAL A 247 10.92 2.85 -1.31
C VAL A 247 11.96 1.86 -0.82
N GLU A 248 12.63 1.19 -1.74
CA GLU A 248 13.57 0.10 -1.47
C GLU A 248 15.02 0.56 -1.60
N ALA A 249 15.89 0.04 -0.74
CA ALA A 249 17.33 0.29 -0.85
C ALA A 249 17.96 -0.46 -2.03
N SER A 250 17.41 -1.62 -2.40
CA SER A 250 17.91 -2.42 -3.52
C SER A 250 17.02 -2.30 -4.75
N LYS A 251 17.63 -2.00 -5.89
CA LYS A 251 16.95 -2.05 -7.19
C LYS A 251 16.43 -3.46 -7.52
N SER A 252 17.17 -4.52 -7.15
CA SER A 252 16.76 -5.90 -7.43
C SER A 252 15.43 -6.25 -6.77
N GLU A 253 15.13 -5.63 -5.63
CA GLU A 253 13.89 -5.81 -4.89
C GLU A 253 12.70 -5.25 -5.67
N VAL A 254 12.82 -4.03 -6.19
CA VAL A 254 11.81 -3.39 -7.04
C VAL A 254 11.58 -4.19 -8.33
N LEU A 255 12.65 -4.74 -8.91
CA LEU A 255 12.57 -5.58 -10.10
C LEU A 255 11.87 -6.92 -9.84
N ALA A 256 12.14 -7.54 -8.70
CA ALA A 256 11.45 -8.75 -8.24
C ALA A 256 9.98 -8.46 -7.93
N PHE A 257 9.68 -7.29 -7.36
CA PHE A 257 8.32 -6.85 -7.12
C PHE A 257 7.53 -6.70 -8.42
N TRP A 258 8.12 -6.08 -9.45
CA TRP A 258 7.51 -5.99 -10.77
C TRP A 258 7.32 -7.38 -11.43
N ASP A 259 8.29 -8.28 -11.28
CA ASP A 259 8.17 -9.67 -11.76
C ASP A 259 7.00 -10.40 -11.09
N MET A 260 6.90 -10.30 -9.76
CA MET A 260 5.81 -10.84 -8.96
C MET A 260 4.45 -10.28 -9.42
N LEU A 261 4.33 -8.97 -9.58
CA LEU A 261 3.07 -8.34 -9.97
C LEU A 261 2.64 -8.74 -11.39
N GLN A 262 3.58 -8.86 -12.34
CA GLN A 262 3.25 -9.33 -13.68
C GLN A 262 2.80 -10.80 -13.67
N ARG A 263 3.45 -11.67 -12.88
CA ARG A 263 3.01 -13.07 -12.73
C ARG A 263 1.64 -13.16 -12.08
N TYR A 264 1.37 -12.28 -11.11
CA TYR A 264 0.05 -12.14 -10.52
C TYR A 264 -1.01 -11.69 -11.54
N MET A 265 -0.70 -10.80 -12.46
CA MET A 265 -1.68 -10.35 -13.47
C MET A 265 -1.82 -11.32 -14.66
N ASP A 266 -0.78 -12.09 -14.98
CA ASP A 266 -0.79 -12.99 -16.13
C ASP A 266 -1.50 -14.30 -15.82
N VAL A 267 -2.65 -14.52 -16.46
CA VAL A 267 -3.48 -15.72 -16.26
C VAL A 267 -2.82 -16.99 -16.81
N THR A 268 -1.69 -16.89 -17.52
CA THR A 268 -0.91 -18.05 -17.96
C THR A 268 0.14 -18.50 -16.95
N GLN A 269 0.40 -17.69 -15.92
CA GLN A 269 1.36 -17.99 -14.86
C GLN A 269 0.60 -18.40 -13.59
N PRO A 270 1.14 -19.31 -12.77
CA PRO A 270 0.61 -19.52 -11.42
C PRO A 270 0.78 -18.24 -10.59
N LEU A 271 -0.09 -18.07 -9.58
CA LEU A 271 0.05 -17.00 -8.60
C LEU A 271 1.46 -17.03 -8.00
N PRO A 272 2.07 -15.86 -7.73
CA PRO A 272 3.33 -15.81 -7.02
C PRO A 272 3.28 -16.55 -5.70
N ASP A 273 4.30 -17.38 -5.44
CA ASP A 273 4.44 -18.07 -4.15
C ASP A 273 4.98 -17.10 -3.10
N VAL A 274 4.06 -16.30 -2.55
CA VAL A 274 4.31 -15.31 -1.50
C VAL A 274 3.29 -15.52 -0.38
N PRO A 275 3.63 -15.15 0.88
CA PRO A 275 2.79 -15.44 2.04
C PRO A 275 1.36 -14.93 1.89
N ARG A 276 1.18 -13.69 1.40
CA ARG A 276 -0.15 -13.07 1.23
C ARG A 276 -1.12 -13.86 0.34
N LEU A 277 -0.61 -14.65 -0.59
CA LEU A 277 -1.44 -15.38 -1.56
C LEU A 277 -1.63 -16.84 -1.18
N GLU A 278 -0.86 -17.37 -0.22
CA GLU A 278 -0.92 -18.77 0.20
C GLU A 278 -2.35 -19.27 0.46
N PRO A 279 -3.20 -18.55 1.21
CA PRO A 279 -4.54 -19.05 1.54
C PRO A 279 -5.40 -19.30 0.30
N PHE A 280 -5.18 -18.55 -0.79
CA PHE A 280 -6.04 -18.55 -1.97
C PHE A 280 -5.46 -19.34 -3.15
N ARG A 281 -4.24 -19.88 -3.04
CA ARG A 281 -3.57 -20.58 -4.16
C ARG A 281 -4.39 -21.73 -4.74
N HIS A 282 -5.08 -22.48 -3.88
CA HIS A 282 -5.91 -23.63 -4.26
C HIS A 282 -7.19 -23.23 -5.01
N LEU A 283 -7.61 -21.96 -4.95
CA LEU A 283 -8.78 -21.43 -5.62
C LEU A 283 -8.49 -20.99 -7.06
N ASP A 284 -7.25 -20.58 -7.36
CA ASP A 284 -6.83 -20.27 -8.74
C ASP A 284 -6.55 -21.56 -9.51
N PRO A 285 -7.23 -21.82 -10.64
CA PRO A 285 -7.14 -23.09 -11.35
C PRO A 285 -5.74 -23.37 -11.92
N VAL A 286 -5.05 -22.32 -12.38
CA VAL A 286 -3.70 -22.43 -12.98
C VAL A 286 -2.68 -22.73 -11.91
N THR A 287 -2.82 -22.07 -10.76
CA THR A 287 -1.98 -22.28 -9.58
C THR A 287 -2.20 -23.65 -8.97
N ARG A 288 -3.46 -24.10 -8.84
CA ARG A 288 -3.78 -25.43 -8.33
C ARG A 288 -3.13 -26.53 -9.16
N GLU A 289 -3.27 -26.47 -10.49
CA GLU A 289 -2.63 -27.45 -11.39
C GLU A 289 -1.10 -27.43 -11.27
N HIS A 290 -0.52 -26.24 -11.14
CA HIS A 290 0.93 -26.09 -10.95
C HIS A 290 1.41 -26.65 -9.60
N ASP A 291 0.69 -26.36 -8.52
CA ASP A 291 1.03 -26.80 -7.16
C ASP A 291 0.87 -28.33 -7.01
N GLU A 292 -0.17 -28.92 -7.62
CA GLU A 292 -0.36 -30.37 -7.70
C GLU A 292 0.78 -31.07 -8.44
N LYS A 293 1.25 -30.49 -9.56
CA LYS A 293 2.36 -31.03 -10.35
C LYS A 293 3.71 -30.93 -9.63
N THR A 294 3.91 -29.88 -8.85
CA THR A 294 5.18 -29.62 -8.16
C THR A 294 5.22 -30.23 -6.75
N GLY A 295 4.09 -30.69 -6.22
CA GLY A 295 3.98 -31.22 -4.87
C GLY A 295 4.20 -30.14 -3.80
N ARG A 296 3.79 -28.91 -4.09
CA ARG A 296 3.98 -27.76 -3.19
C ARG A 296 3.12 -27.93 -1.94
N ASP A 297 3.72 -27.73 -0.76
CA ASP A 297 3.02 -27.78 0.52
C ASP A 297 1.99 -26.64 0.67
N PRO A 298 0.68 -26.90 0.81
CA PRO A 298 -0.36 -25.88 0.98
C PRO A 298 -0.17 -24.92 2.16
N ARG A 299 0.53 -25.33 3.22
CA ARG A 299 0.77 -24.55 4.45
C ARG A 299 2.22 -24.07 4.58
N TYR A 300 2.95 -24.07 3.47
CA TYR A 300 4.37 -23.77 3.43
C TYR A 300 4.79 -22.50 4.19
N TRP A 301 4.12 -21.36 3.99
CA TRP A 301 4.44 -20.07 4.63
C TRP A 301 3.86 -19.97 6.03
N ARG A 302 2.66 -20.52 6.26
CA ARG A 302 2.02 -20.55 7.58
C ARG A 302 2.87 -21.29 8.62
N ASP A 303 3.38 -22.45 8.25
CA ASP A 303 4.14 -23.32 9.15
C ASP A 303 5.66 -23.04 9.10
N LEU A 304 6.08 -21.99 8.38
CA LEU A 304 7.49 -21.61 8.23
C LEU A 304 8.03 -20.89 9.47
N ASP A 305 9.21 -21.32 9.93
CA ASP A 305 10.06 -20.47 10.79
C ASP A 305 10.77 -19.41 9.93
N ILE A 306 10.33 -18.16 10.07
CA ILE A 306 10.85 -17.03 9.30
C ILE A 306 12.33 -16.74 9.61
N GLU A 307 12.79 -16.95 10.85
CA GLU A 307 14.18 -16.68 11.21
C GLU A 307 15.10 -17.74 10.60
N ALA A 308 14.72 -19.03 10.68
CA ALA A 308 15.44 -20.09 9.97
C ALA A 308 15.43 -19.88 8.45
N TRP A 309 14.31 -19.43 7.88
CA TRP A 309 14.20 -19.15 6.44
C TRP A 309 15.15 -18.04 5.99
N LYS A 310 15.25 -16.93 6.76
CA LYS A 310 16.16 -15.81 6.45
C LYS A 310 17.62 -16.25 6.35
N HIS A 311 18.03 -17.22 7.16
CA HIS A 311 19.41 -17.73 7.18
C HIS A 311 19.69 -18.79 6.11
N GLY A 312 18.65 -19.45 5.57
CA GLY A 312 18.77 -20.43 4.49
C GLY A 312 18.26 -19.89 3.16
N ARG A 313 17.04 -20.29 2.78
CA ARG A 313 16.41 -19.95 1.49
C ARG A 313 16.26 -18.46 1.22
N GLY A 314 16.15 -17.64 2.26
CA GLY A 314 16.15 -16.19 2.14
C GLY A 314 17.46 -15.65 1.56
N VAL A 315 18.61 -16.20 1.98
CA VAL A 315 19.92 -15.86 1.41
C VAL A 315 20.03 -16.33 -0.04
N GLU A 316 19.54 -17.52 -0.35
CA GLU A 316 19.50 -18.04 -1.72
C GLU A 316 18.66 -17.14 -2.65
N LEU A 317 17.49 -16.71 -2.18
CA LEU A 317 16.65 -15.75 -2.89
C LEU A 317 17.40 -14.45 -3.13
N LEU A 318 18.00 -13.83 -2.09
CA LEU A 318 18.77 -12.60 -2.23
C LEU A 318 19.93 -12.74 -3.24
N ASN A 319 20.66 -13.86 -3.20
CA ASN A 319 21.73 -14.14 -4.14
C ASN A 319 21.20 -14.25 -5.57
N ARG A 320 20.09 -14.96 -5.77
CA ARG A 320 19.41 -15.06 -7.07
C ARG A 320 18.95 -13.68 -7.57
N LEU A 321 18.37 -12.85 -6.71
CA LEU A 321 17.94 -11.50 -7.09
C LEU A 321 19.12 -10.62 -7.53
N ARG A 322 20.29 -10.77 -6.89
CA ARG A 322 21.51 -10.02 -7.22
C ARG A 322 22.19 -10.53 -8.47
N SER A 323 22.22 -11.84 -8.68
CA SER A 323 22.93 -12.47 -9.81
C SER A 323 22.07 -12.55 -11.09
N TYR A 324 20.75 -12.36 -10.98
CA TYR A 324 19.87 -12.45 -12.16
C TYR A 324 20.19 -11.34 -13.17
N PRO A 325 20.35 -11.67 -14.47
CA PRO A 325 20.68 -10.70 -15.51
C PRO A 325 19.44 -9.87 -15.90
N TRP A 326 19.00 -8.97 -15.04
CA TRP A 326 17.76 -8.19 -15.23
C TRP A 326 17.71 -7.41 -16.55
N GLY A 327 18.86 -7.04 -17.13
CA GLY A 327 18.97 -6.35 -18.41
C GLY A 327 18.78 -7.24 -19.65
N SER A 328 18.83 -8.57 -19.52
CA SER A 328 18.67 -9.49 -20.65
C SER A 328 17.21 -9.85 -20.95
N ARG A 329 16.26 -9.32 -20.18
CA ARG A 329 14.82 -9.57 -20.35
C ARG A 329 14.30 -8.87 -21.61
N VAL A 330 13.54 -9.59 -22.42
CA VAL A 330 12.97 -9.08 -23.67
C VAL A 330 11.50 -8.73 -23.47
N CYS A 331 11.13 -7.49 -23.74
CA CYS A 331 9.75 -7.04 -23.62
C CYS A 331 8.88 -7.64 -24.73
N LYS A 332 7.82 -8.39 -24.36
CA LYS A 332 6.84 -8.92 -25.33
C LYS A 332 5.83 -7.87 -25.81
N LEU A 333 5.63 -6.81 -25.02
CA LEU A 333 4.66 -5.75 -25.31
C LEU A 333 5.19 -4.73 -26.31
N THR A 334 6.45 -4.30 -26.19
CA THR A 334 7.01 -3.23 -27.03
C THR A 334 6.88 -3.52 -28.54
N PRO A 335 7.12 -4.75 -29.03
CA PRO A 335 6.91 -5.10 -30.44
C PRO A 335 5.45 -5.03 -30.92
N GLN A 336 4.47 -4.94 -30.03
CA GLN A 336 3.04 -4.85 -30.38
C GLN A 336 2.55 -3.40 -30.54
N LEU A 337 3.37 -2.42 -30.14
CA LEU A 337 3.04 -1.01 -30.25
C LEU A 337 3.09 -0.53 -31.71
N GLY A 338 2.14 0.32 -32.10
CA GLY A 338 2.05 0.91 -33.44
C GLY A 338 1.36 0.02 -34.48
N LYS A 339 0.87 -1.17 -34.09
CA LYS A 339 0.21 -2.11 -35.00
C LYS A 339 -1.24 -1.79 -35.32
N VAL A 340 -1.88 -0.95 -34.51
CA VAL A 340 -3.25 -0.47 -34.70
C VAL A 340 -3.31 1.02 -34.41
N SER A 341 -4.27 1.71 -35.01
CA SER A 341 -4.49 3.13 -34.71
C SER A 341 -5.14 3.31 -33.34
N LEU A 342 -4.98 4.51 -32.74
CA LEU A 342 -5.64 4.85 -31.47
C LEU A 342 -7.17 4.80 -31.60
N GLY A 343 -7.71 5.19 -32.76
CA GLY A 343 -9.15 5.17 -33.02
C GLY A 343 -9.73 3.76 -33.04
N GLU A 344 -9.08 2.82 -33.73
CA GLU A 344 -9.48 1.41 -33.75
C GLU A 344 -9.37 0.78 -32.35
N TYR A 345 -8.27 1.06 -31.64
CA TYR A 345 -8.03 0.51 -30.32
C TYR A 345 -9.09 0.97 -29.30
N ARG A 346 -9.59 2.22 -29.38
CA ARG A 346 -10.70 2.69 -28.53
C ARG A 346 -11.94 1.79 -28.62
N GLY A 347 -12.22 1.21 -29.79
CA GLY A 347 -13.33 0.27 -29.99
C GLY A 347 -13.07 -1.13 -29.41
N MET A 348 -11.83 -1.47 -29.10
CA MET A 348 -11.42 -2.76 -28.50
C MET A 348 -11.32 -2.70 -26.97
N ARG A 349 -11.37 -1.50 -26.37
CA ARG A 349 -11.22 -1.32 -24.92
C ARG A 349 -12.48 -1.76 -24.17
N PRO A 350 -12.32 -2.28 -22.93
CA PRO A 350 -13.46 -2.63 -22.11
C PRO A 350 -14.31 -1.41 -21.76
N GLU A 351 -15.61 -1.63 -21.61
CA GLU A 351 -16.55 -0.61 -21.14
C GLU A 351 -16.12 -0.11 -19.75
N GLY A 352 -16.15 1.21 -19.55
CA GLY A 352 -15.73 1.83 -18.29
C GLY A 352 -14.24 2.19 -18.20
N ALA A 353 -13.40 1.77 -19.16
CA ALA A 353 -12.00 2.17 -19.21
C ALA A 353 -11.84 3.70 -19.37
N TRP A 354 -10.85 4.26 -18.68
CA TRP A 354 -10.59 5.69 -18.63
C TRP A 354 -10.39 6.25 -20.05
N PRO A 355 -11.00 7.38 -20.42
CA PRO A 355 -10.94 7.92 -21.78
C PRO A 355 -9.50 8.30 -22.20
N ILE A 356 -9.13 7.91 -23.41
CA ILE A 356 -7.83 8.17 -24.06
C ILE A 356 -8.01 8.88 -25.38
#